data_AF-A0A387HJV1-F1
#
_entry.id   AF-A0A387HJV1-F1
#
_cell.length_a   1.000
_cell.length_b   1.000
_cell.length_c   1.000
_cell.angle_alpha   90.00
_cell.angle_beta   90.00
_cell.angle_gamma   90.00
#
_symmetry.space_group_name_H-M   'P 1'
#
loop_
_entity.id
_entity.type
_entity.pdbx_description
1 polymer ?
#
loop_
_entity_poly.entity_id
_entity_poly.type
_entity_poly.pdbx_seq_one_letter_code
_entity_poly.pdbx_strand_id
1 'polypeptide(L)' 'MRYFVMGSALGSFARGFVDDEAAYDPADYPHLGQAHLLAERQQEIDEGAFETGLRALLDGLSLQYEALAR' A
#
# COMPACT_ATOMS: atom_id res chain seq x y z
N MET A 1 -15.83 4.79 8.21
CA MET A 1 -15.06 3.98 7.25
C MET A 1 -15.03 4.68 5.89
N ARG A 2 -14.26 5.78 5.72
CA ARG A 2 -14.34 6.60 4.49
C ARG A 2 -13.14 6.48 3.56
N TYR A 3 -12.07 5.83 3.99
CA TYR A 3 -10.88 5.62 3.17
C TYR A 3 -10.32 4.22 3.45
N PHE A 4 -11.01 3.19 2.95
CA PHE A 4 -10.33 1.94 2.68
C PHE A 4 -9.55 2.18 1.39
N VAL A 5 -8.25 2.46 1.53
CA VAL A 5 -7.37 2.72 0.39
C VAL A 5 -7.18 1.40 -0.33
N MET A 6 -8.04 1.11 -1.31
CA MET A 6 -7.80 0.16 -2.41
C MET A 6 -6.69 0.72 -3.32
N GLY A 7 -5.51 0.95 -2.75
CA GLY A 7 -4.39 1.57 -3.44
C GLY A 7 -3.74 0.68 -4.50
N SER A 8 -4.07 -0.62 -4.52
CA SER A 8 -3.62 -1.60 -5.53
C SER A 8 -4.75 -2.21 -6.37
N ALA A 9 -6.01 -2.14 -5.93
CA ALA A 9 -7.14 -2.76 -6.63
C ALA A 9 -7.84 -1.81 -7.63
N LEU A 10 -7.68 -0.49 -7.50
CA LEU A 10 -8.27 0.52 -8.40
C LEU A 10 -7.24 1.30 -9.23
N GLY A 11 -5.95 1.18 -8.88
CA GLY A 11 -4.81 1.79 -9.55
C GLY A 11 -3.53 1.16 -9.00
N SER A 12 -2.43 1.23 -9.74
CA SER A 12 -1.14 0.75 -9.26
C SER A 12 -0.65 1.62 -8.09
N PHE A 13 -0.32 1.00 -6.96
CA PHE A 13 0.24 1.67 -5.79
C PHE A 13 1.59 2.29 -6.16
N ALA A 14 2.43 1.51 -6.85
CA ALA A 14 3.76 1.95 -7.22
C ALA A 14 3.79 3.02 -8.34
N ARG A 15 2.69 3.21 -9.09
CA ARG A 15 2.56 4.32 -10.05
C ARG A 15 2.52 5.70 -9.37
N GLY A 16 2.25 5.76 -8.07
CA GLY A 16 2.32 7.01 -7.30
C GLY A 16 3.74 7.52 -7.08
N PHE A 17 4.76 6.70 -7.32
CA PHE A 17 6.16 7.06 -7.14
C PHE A 17 6.79 7.43 -8.48
N VAL A 18 7.35 8.63 -8.53
CA VAL A 18 8.16 9.09 -9.66
C VAL A 18 9.56 8.50 -9.50
N ASP A 19 10.18 8.11 -10.61
CA ASP A 19 11.55 7.55 -10.68
C ASP A 19 12.65 8.65 -10.60
N ASP A 20 12.34 9.77 -9.95
CA ASP A 20 13.29 10.87 -9.74
C ASP A 20 13.66 10.91 -8.27
N GLU A 21 14.92 10.60 -7.95
CA GLU A 21 15.45 10.66 -6.58
C GLU A 21 15.31 12.06 -5.98
N ALA A 22 15.46 13.11 -6.80
CA ALA A 22 15.35 14.51 -6.35
C ALA A 22 13.92 14.91 -5.97
N ALA A 23 12.91 14.11 -6.33
CA ALA A 23 11.53 14.33 -5.90
C ALA A 23 11.31 14.01 -4.41
N TYR A 24 12.27 13.37 -3.75
CA TYR A 24 12.15 12.91 -2.37
C TYR A 24 13.20 13.55 -1.45
N ASP A 25 13.10 14.88 -1.24
CA ASP A 25 13.92 15.59 -0.27
C ASP A 25 13.70 14.98 1.14
N PRO A 26 14.76 14.50 1.82
CA PRO A 26 14.66 13.94 3.17
C PRO A 26 14.11 14.91 4.23
N ALA A 27 14.19 16.23 4.00
CA ALA A 27 13.61 17.23 4.90
C ALA A 27 12.08 17.20 4.89
N ASP A 28 11.48 16.98 3.72
CA ASP A 28 10.03 16.91 3.52
C ASP A 28 9.50 15.48 3.67
N TYR A 29 10.31 14.49 3.27
CA TYR A 29 9.95 13.08 3.26
C TYR A 29 11.02 12.19 3.91
N PRO A 30 11.13 12.20 5.25
CA PRO A 30 12.22 11.54 5.99
C PRO A 30 12.28 10.01 5.83
N HIS A 31 11.21 9.39 5.32
CA HIS A 31 11.13 7.94 5.09
C HIS A 31 11.03 7.55 3.60
N LEU A 32 11.10 8.51 2.67
CA LEU A 32 10.92 8.25 1.23
C LEU A 32 12.17 8.49 0.37
N GLY A 33 13.36 8.67 0.95
CA GLY A 33 14.57 8.92 0.16
C GLY A 33 14.91 7.84 -0.89
N GLN A 34 14.39 6.62 -0.74
CA GLN A 34 14.56 5.52 -1.70
C GLN A 34 13.29 5.20 -2.50
N ALA A 35 12.26 6.03 -2.42
CA ALA A 35 10.97 5.74 -3.01
C ALA A 35 10.99 5.72 -4.56
N HIS A 36 11.98 6.36 -5.18
CA HIS A 36 12.24 6.28 -6.62
C HIS A 36 12.47 4.82 -7.09
N LEU A 37 13.14 3.99 -6.27
CA LEU A 37 13.40 2.57 -6.58
C LEU A 37 12.13 1.72 -6.67
N LEU A 38 11.01 2.20 -6.10
CA LEU A 38 9.73 1.48 -6.13
C LEU A 38 9.11 1.47 -7.54
N ALA A 39 9.44 2.45 -8.38
CA ALA A 39 8.98 2.51 -9.76
C ALA A 39 9.49 1.31 -10.57
N GLU A 40 10.75 0.90 -10.37
CA GLU A 40 11.35 -0.26 -11.05
C GLU A 40 10.72 -1.60 -10.66
N ARG A 41 10.14 -1.68 -9.45
CA ARG A 41 9.54 -2.89 -8.89
C ARG A 41 8.01 -2.84 -8.84
N GLN A 42 7.42 -1.96 -9.64
CA GLN A 42 6.00 -1.63 -9.58
C GLN A 42 5.08 -2.86 -9.58
N GLN A 43 5.33 -3.80 -10.50
CA GLN A 43 4.48 -4.98 -10.64
C GLN A 43 4.54 -5.89 -9.41
N GLU A 44 5.73 -6.15 -8.88
CA GLU A 44 5.94 -7.00 -7.69
C GLU A 44 5.33 -6.36 -6.44
N ILE A 45 5.47 -5.04 -6.31
CA ILE A 45 4.91 -4.27 -5.18
C ILE A 45 3.38 -4.25 -5.24
N ASP A 46 2.80 -4.03 -6.42
CA ASP A 46 1.34 -3.98 -6.57
C ASP A 46 0.68 -5.33 -6.24
N GLU A 47 1.27 -6.44 -6.70
CA GLU A 47 0.81 -7.79 -6.41
C GLU A 47 0.90 -8.10 -4.91
N GLY A 48 2.06 -7.83 -4.29
CA GLY A 48 2.25 -8.04 -2.85
C GLY A 48 1.33 -7.16 -1.99
N ALA A 49 1.12 -5.90 -2.39
CA ALA A 49 0.22 -4.98 -1.70
C ALA A 49 -1.25 -5.44 -1.79
N PHE A 50 -1.67 -5.98 -2.94
CA PHE A 50 -3.01 -6.55 -3.10
C PHE A 50 -3.22 -7.77 -2.20
N GLU A 51 -2.33 -8.76 -2.22
CA GLU A 51 -2.46 -9.95 -1.38
C GLU A 51 -2.46 -9.60 0.12
N THR A 52 -1.54 -8.73 0.52
CA THR A 52 -1.44 -8.26 1.92
C THR A 52 -2.71 -7.54 2.35
N GLY A 53 -3.24 -6.64 1.51
CA GLY A 53 -4.47 -5.90 1.79
C GLY A 53 -5.69 -6.81 1.89
N LEU A 54 -5.80 -7.80 0.99
CA LEU A 54 -6.89 -8.79 1.02
C LEU A 54 -6.85 -9.62 2.30
N ARG A 55 -5.67 -10.08 2.70
CA ARG A 55 -5.49 -10.86 3.93
C ARG A 55 -5.84 -10.06 5.18
N ALA A 56 -5.33 -8.84 5.29
CA ALA A 56 -5.66 -7.94 6.40
C ALA A 56 -7.18 -7.67 6.51
N LEU A 57 -7.86 -7.53 5.37
CA LEU A 57 -9.32 -7.37 5.34
C LEU A 57 -10.04 -8.62 5.86
N LEU A 58 -9.68 -9.81 5.36
CA LEU A 58 -10.30 -11.07 5.77
C LEU A 58 -10.05 -11.38 7.24
N ASP A 59 -8.83 -11.15 7.72
CA ASP A 59 -8.47 -11.32 9.13
C ASP A 59 -9.29 -10.36 10.01
N GLY A 60 -9.39 -9.09 9.61
CA GLY A 60 -10.20 -8.09 10.31
C GLY A 60 -11.69 -8.45 10.35
N LEU A 61 -12.26 -8.89 9.23
CA LEU A 61 -13.66 -9.33 9.16
C LEU A 61 -13.92 -10.58 10.01
N SER A 62 -12.98 -11.53 10.04
CA SER A 62 -13.09 -12.74 10.86
C SER A 62 -13.14 -12.41 12.35
N LEU A 63 -12.25 -11.52 12.81
CA LEU A 63 -12.27 -11.03 14.20
C LEU A 63 -13.60 -10.36 14.57
N GLN A 64 -14.16 -9.54 13.67
CA GLN A 64 -15.45 -8.89 13.89
C GLN A 64 -16.60 -9.90 13.93
N TYR A 65 -16.58 -10.90 13.06
CA TYR A 65 -17.59 -11.95 13.05
C TYR A 65 -17.57 -12.79 14.33
N GLU A 66 -16.39 -13.20 14.79
CA GLU A 66 -16.24 -13.92 16.06
C GLU A 66 -16.72 -13.12 17.27
N ALA A 67 -16.53 -11.79 17.27
CA ALA A 67 -17.01 -10.93 18.32
C ALA A 67 -18.55 -10.83 18.38
N LEU A 68 -19.24 -10.99 17.24
CA LEU A 68 -20.71 -10.99 17.17
C LEU A 68 -21.33 -12.35 17.57
N ALA A 69 -20.56 -13.43 17.51
CA ALA A 69 -21.02 -14.77 17.86
C ALA A 69 -20.93 -15.08 19.38
N ARG A 70 -20.39 -14.15 20.18
CA ARG A 70 -20.36 -14.20 21.66
C ARG A 70 -21.52 -13.43 22.26
#